data_AF-A0A6I6FCP7-F1
#
_entry.id   AF-A0A6I6FCP7-F1
#
_cell.length_a   1.000
_cell.length_b   1.000
_cell.length_c   1.000
_cell.angle_alpha   90.00
_cell.angle_beta   90.00
_cell.angle_gamma   90.00
#
_symmetry.space_group_name_H-M   'P 1'
#
loop_
_entity.id
_entity.type
_entity.pdbx_description
1 polymer ?
#
loop_
_entity_poly.entity_id
_entity_poly.type
_entity_poly.pdbx_seq_one_letter_code
_entity_poly.pdbx_strand_id
1 'polypeptide(L)'
;MRRKLRSTAAALAFVTTTALSGVIAAAGTSAADTADTLFPVVAEATLREEADRIMNLTYRDFARTPRVEPFDWSTDGCSVPTGYAPYSEVFRPACVQHDFGYRNYGANHGLALDPTRETKNWIDGRFRTEMERVCQDTSYTPLAHFNCVNAARAYFVAVNVAGDPAFF
;
A
#
# COMPACT_ATOMS: atom_id res chain seq x y z
N MET A 1 -52.19 29.51 33.61
CA MET A 1 -52.84 28.90 34.81
C MET A 1 -51.82 28.95 35.95
N ARG A 2 -51.98 29.84 36.94
CA ARG A 2 -52.56 29.62 38.29
C ARG A 2 -51.89 28.52 39.17
N ARG A 3 -50.95 28.98 40.02
CA ARG A 3 -50.65 28.52 41.41
C ARG A 3 -50.00 27.12 41.55
N LYS A 4 -49.26 26.79 42.62
CA LYS A 4 -49.18 27.35 44.00
C LYS A 4 -47.74 27.55 44.51
N LEU A 5 -47.60 28.40 45.54
CA LEU A 5 -46.37 28.63 46.31
C LEU A 5 -46.13 27.53 47.36
N ARG A 6 -44.83 27.24 47.58
CA ARG A 6 -44.08 27.14 48.85
C ARG A 6 -44.83 26.83 50.16
N SER A 7 -44.27 25.92 50.95
CA SER A 7 -44.14 26.06 52.41
C SER A 7 -42.79 25.52 52.91
N THR A 8 -42.32 26.11 54.00
CA THR A 8 -41.13 25.79 54.82
C THR A 8 -41.43 24.59 55.76
N ALA A 9 -40.55 24.01 56.57
CA ALA A 9 -39.17 24.31 57.03
C ALA A 9 -38.36 22.97 57.06
N ALA A 10 -37.25 22.71 57.79
CA ALA A 10 -36.48 23.43 58.82
C ALA A 10 -34.97 23.04 58.76
N ALA A 11 -34.26 23.01 59.89
CA ALA A 11 -32.85 22.60 60.01
C ALA A 11 -32.64 21.56 61.13
N LEU A 12 -31.63 20.69 61.01
CA LEU A 12 -30.41 20.70 61.85
C LEU A 12 -29.37 19.69 61.33
N ALA A 13 -28.10 19.86 61.73
CA ALA A 13 -26.95 19.11 61.21
C ALA A 13 -26.65 17.81 61.97
N PHE A 14 -25.92 16.89 61.32
CA PHE A 14 -24.88 16.10 61.97
C PHE A 14 -23.73 15.80 60.99
N VAL A 15 -22.50 15.88 61.48
CA VAL A 15 -21.27 15.57 60.75
C VAL A 15 -20.86 14.14 61.06
N THR A 16 -20.62 13.32 60.03
CA THR A 16 -19.84 12.08 60.16
C THR A 16 -18.90 11.92 58.96
N THR A 17 -17.62 12.18 59.19
CA THR A 17 -16.54 11.88 58.25
C THR A 17 -16.20 10.40 58.27
N THR A 18 -16.36 9.71 57.14
CA THR A 18 -15.74 8.38 56.91
C THR A 18 -14.89 8.43 55.64
N ALA A 19 -13.58 8.52 55.83
CA ALA A 19 -12.62 8.43 54.73
C ALA A 19 -12.44 6.97 54.30
N LEU A 20 -12.99 6.58 53.16
CA LEU A 20 -12.57 5.35 52.48
C LEU A 20 -11.30 5.63 51.69
N SER A 21 -10.16 5.28 52.27
CA SER A 21 -8.89 5.19 51.54
C SER A 21 -8.93 4.00 50.59
N GLY A 22 -9.53 4.19 49.42
CA GLY A 22 -9.44 3.25 48.31
C GLY A 22 -8.01 3.25 47.77
N VAL A 23 -7.27 2.17 48.03
CA VAL A 23 -5.95 1.95 47.43
C VAL A 23 -6.14 1.75 45.93
N ILE A 24 -5.84 2.78 45.15
CA ILE A 24 -5.76 2.66 43.69
C ILE A 24 -4.50 1.85 43.39
N ALA A 25 -4.67 0.55 43.17
CA ALA A 25 -3.60 -0.28 42.63
C ALA A 25 -3.29 0.21 41.20
N ALA A 26 -2.28 1.06 41.07
CA ALA A 26 -1.71 1.41 39.79
C ALA A 26 -1.06 0.14 39.21
N ALA A 27 -1.80 -0.59 38.38
CA ALA A 27 -1.26 -1.63 37.53
C ALA A 27 -0.24 -0.95 36.61
N GLY A 28 1.05 -1.11 36.91
CA GLY A 28 2.12 -0.55 36.11
C GLY A 28 2.10 -1.19 34.73
N THR A 29 1.63 -0.45 33.73
CA THR A 29 1.67 -0.90 32.34
C THR A 29 3.13 -0.97 31.90
N SER A 30 3.66 -2.19 31.77
CA SER A 30 5.03 -2.43 31.29
C SER A 30 5.16 -1.95 29.84
N ALA A 31 5.66 -0.73 29.64
CA ALA A 31 5.84 -0.13 28.31
C ALA A 31 6.80 -0.91 27.38
N ALA A 32 7.51 -1.90 27.92
CA ALA A 32 8.37 -2.82 27.17
C ALA A 32 7.59 -3.70 26.17
N ASP A 33 6.47 -4.31 26.56
CA ASP A 33 5.66 -5.18 25.67
C ASP A 33 5.07 -4.39 24.49
N THR A 34 4.70 -3.13 24.72
CA THR A 34 4.23 -2.25 23.66
C THR A 34 5.35 -1.81 22.72
N ALA A 35 6.59 -1.67 23.19
CA ALA A 35 7.70 -1.27 22.33
C ALA A 35 8.03 -2.40 21.33
N ASP A 36 8.18 -3.64 21.82
CA ASP A 36 8.56 -4.80 21.00
C ASP A 36 7.50 -5.16 19.95
N THR A 37 6.22 -4.88 20.22
CA THR A 37 5.12 -5.04 19.25
C THR A 37 4.99 -3.87 18.28
N LEU A 38 5.41 -2.66 18.65
CA LEU A 38 5.36 -1.48 17.77
C LEU A 38 6.56 -1.41 16.79
N PHE A 39 7.75 -1.88 17.18
CA PHE A 39 8.92 -1.90 16.29
C PHE A 39 8.70 -2.62 14.95
N PRO A 40 8.20 -3.86 14.88
CA PRO A 40 7.97 -4.54 13.60
C PRO A 40 6.90 -3.84 12.76
N VAL A 41 5.82 -3.35 13.38
CA VAL A 41 4.75 -2.62 12.68
C VAL A 41 5.26 -1.30 12.07
N VAL A 42 6.10 -0.55 12.80
CA VAL A 42 6.72 0.68 12.29
C VAL A 42 7.72 0.34 11.18
N ALA A 43 8.52 -0.72 11.32
CA ALA A 43 9.45 -1.16 10.28
C ALA A 43 8.70 -1.54 8.99
N GLU A 44 7.66 -2.37 9.08
CA GLU A 44 6.80 -2.77 7.95
C GLU A 44 6.13 -1.55 7.28
N ALA A 45 5.58 -0.62 8.07
CA ALA A 45 5.03 0.62 7.56
C ALA A 45 6.07 1.46 6.80
N THR A 46 7.29 1.62 7.33
CA THR A 46 8.35 2.36 6.63
C THR A 46 8.85 1.65 5.36
N LEU A 47 8.87 0.31 5.34
CA LEU A 47 9.19 -0.47 4.14
C LEU A 47 8.11 -0.29 3.06
N ARG A 48 6.83 -0.30 3.46
CA ARG A 48 5.72 -0.03 2.55
C ARG A 48 5.75 1.40 2.01
N GLU A 49 5.97 2.41 2.86
CA GLU A 49 6.05 3.81 2.43
C GLU A 49 7.18 4.02 1.40
N GLU A 50 8.33 3.39 1.60
CA GLU A 50 9.45 3.44 0.65
C GLU A 50 9.15 2.66 -0.65
N ALA A 51 8.49 1.50 -0.57
CA ALA A 51 8.01 0.78 -1.75
C ALA A 51 6.98 1.61 -2.55
N ASP A 52 6.04 2.28 -1.86
CA ASP A 52 5.02 3.15 -2.48
C ASP A 52 5.68 4.35 -3.15
N ARG A 53 6.73 4.92 -2.54
CA ARG A 53 7.57 5.96 -3.14
C ARG A 53 8.26 5.46 -4.42
N ILE A 54 8.82 4.26 -4.40
CA ILE A 54 9.51 3.63 -5.56
C ILE A 54 8.50 3.31 -6.68
N MET A 55 7.34 2.75 -6.36
CA MET A 55 6.29 2.41 -7.33
C MET A 55 5.63 3.63 -7.98
N ASN A 56 5.63 4.79 -7.32
CA ASN A 56 5.15 6.04 -7.89
C ASN A 56 6.18 6.78 -8.77
N LEU A 57 7.42 6.29 -8.89
CA LEU A 57 8.40 6.79 -9.86
C LEU A 57 7.98 6.53 -11.31
N THR A 58 8.42 7.35 -12.26
CA THR A 58 8.30 6.99 -13.68
C THR A 58 9.18 5.78 -13.99
N TYR A 59 8.91 5.03 -15.07
CA TYR A 59 9.77 3.90 -15.46
C TYR A 59 11.25 4.31 -15.64
N ARG A 60 11.51 5.56 -16.03
CA ARG A 60 12.86 6.13 -16.19
C ARG A 60 13.56 6.36 -14.85
N ASP A 61 12.84 6.87 -13.86
CA ASP A 61 13.36 7.12 -12.52
C ASP A 61 13.52 5.81 -11.74
N PHE A 62 12.55 4.89 -11.87
CA PHE A 62 12.64 3.53 -11.36
C PHE A 62 13.92 2.84 -11.86
N ALA A 63 14.20 2.90 -13.17
CA ALA A 63 15.41 2.33 -13.76
C ALA A 63 16.75 2.92 -13.25
N ARG A 64 16.71 4.07 -12.54
CA ARG A 64 17.87 4.70 -11.87
C ARG A 64 17.88 4.51 -10.35
N THR A 65 16.86 3.88 -9.78
CA THR A 65 16.73 3.73 -8.33
C THR A 65 17.82 2.78 -7.81
N PRO A 66 18.58 3.16 -6.76
CA PRO A 66 19.52 2.25 -6.12
C PRO A 66 18.79 1.00 -5.60
N ARG A 67 19.35 -0.18 -5.87
CA ARG A 67 18.79 -1.45 -5.39
C ARG A 67 19.11 -1.61 -3.92
N VAL A 68 18.20 -1.14 -3.07
CA VAL A 68 18.31 -1.21 -1.61
C VAL A 68 17.61 -2.45 -1.07
N GLU A 69 18.26 -3.10 -0.12
CA GLU A 69 17.63 -4.14 0.72
C GLU A 69 16.53 -3.52 1.60
N PRO A 70 15.48 -4.27 1.98
CA PRO A 70 15.26 -5.70 1.76
C PRO A 70 14.40 -6.03 0.52
N PHE A 71 14.21 -5.10 -0.42
CA PHE A 71 13.30 -5.30 -1.54
C PHE A 71 13.82 -6.33 -2.56
N ASP A 72 12.92 -7.13 -3.11
CA ASP A 72 13.23 -7.98 -4.26
C ASP A 72 13.27 -7.13 -5.55
N TRP A 73 14.48 -6.97 -6.08
CA TRP A 73 14.79 -6.28 -7.35
C TRP A 73 14.96 -7.24 -8.53
N SER A 74 14.67 -8.53 -8.36
CA SER A 74 14.71 -9.51 -9.44
C SER A 74 13.57 -9.29 -10.44
N THR A 75 13.78 -9.70 -11.69
CA THR A 75 12.86 -9.43 -12.80
C THR A 75 13.14 -10.40 -13.95
N ASP A 76 12.10 -11.01 -14.51
CA ASP A 76 12.16 -11.75 -15.79
C ASP A 76 11.63 -10.90 -16.97
N GLY A 77 11.20 -9.66 -16.70
CA GLY A 77 10.74 -8.71 -17.70
C GLY A 77 9.24 -8.80 -17.84
N CYS A 78 8.73 -9.02 -19.05
CA CYS A 78 7.28 -9.02 -19.27
C CYS A 78 6.61 -10.40 -19.14
N SER A 79 7.33 -11.44 -18.67
CA SER A 79 6.83 -12.81 -18.43
C SER A 79 5.98 -13.43 -19.55
N VAL A 80 6.20 -13.01 -20.79
CA VAL A 80 5.42 -13.41 -21.98
C VAL A 80 6.19 -14.39 -22.86
N PRO A 81 5.51 -15.38 -23.48
CA PRO A 81 6.14 -16.27 -24.44
C PRO A 81 6.79 -15.49 -25.60
N THR A 82 8.07 -15.78 -25.87
CA THR A 82 8.88 -15.09 -26.89
C THR A 82 8.20 -15.14 -28.26
N GLY A 83 7.99 -13.97 -28.87
CA GLY A 83 7.38 -13.84 -30.20
C GLY A 83 5.84 -13.81 -30.21
N TYR A 84 5.16 -14.09 -29.09
CA TYR A 84 3.69 -14.08 -29.01
C TYR A 84 3.12 -12.74 -28.55
N ALA A 85 3.92 -11.95 -27.83
CA ALA A 85 3.52 -10.65 -27.31
C ALA A 85 4.35 -9.54 -28.00
N PRO A 86 3.81 -8.83 -29.01
CA PRO A 86 4.50 -7.69 -29.60
C PRO A 86 4.70 -6.59 -28.55
N TYR A 87 5.65 -5.68 -28.77
CA TYR A 87 6.04 -4.63 -27.82
C TYR A 87 6.65 -5.11 -26.48
N SER A 88 6.94 -6.40 -26.29
CA SER A 88 7.53 -6.91 -25.04
C SER A 88 8.87 -6.23 -24.70
N GLU A 89 9.77 -6.10 -25.68
CA GLU A 89 11.04 -5.37 -25.50
C GLU A 89 10.84 -3.87 -25.31
N VAL A 90 9.79 -3.29 -25.91
CA VAL A 90 9.46 -1.86 -25.77
C VAL A 90 8.96 -1.58 -24.35
N PHE A 91 8.06 -2.43 -23.83
CA PHE A 91 7.49 -2.32 -22.50
C PHE A 91 8.34 -2.89 -21.38
N ARG A 92 9.46 -3.57 -21.70
CA ARG A 92 10.38 -4.15 -20.72
C ARG A 92 10.70 -3.22 -19.53
N PRO A 93 10.94 -1.89 -19.69
CA PRO A 93 11.17 -1.00 -18.55
C PRO A 93 9.97 -0.85 -17.61
N ALA A 94 8.74 -0.86 -18.14
CA ALA A 94 7.51 -0.82 -17.34
C ALA A 94 7.22 -2.19 -16.71
N CYS A 95 7.52 -3.29 -17.40
CA CYS A 95 7.38 -4.64 -16.85
C CYS A 95 8.33 -4.88 -15.66
N VAL A 96 9.58 -4.38 -15.72
CA VAL A 96 10.53 -4.44 -14.60
C VAL A 96 10.01 -3.70 -13.35
N GLN A 97 9.23 -2.62 -13.52
CA GLN A 97 8.58 -1.93 -12.40
C GLN A 97 7.33 -2.67 -11.90
N HIS A 98 6.60 -3.35 -12.78
CA HIS A 98 5.47 -4.22 -12.42
C HIS A 98 5.94 -5.44 -11.60
N ASP A 99 7.04 -6.07 -12.02
CA ASP A 99 7.74 -7.15 -11.31
C ASP A 99 8.06 -6.76 -9.86
N PHE A 100 8.63 -5.58 -9.64
CA PHE A 100 8.92 -5.07 -8.29
C PHE A 100 7.65 -4.96 -7.44
N GLY A 101 6.54 -4.47 -8.03
CA GLY A 101 5.25 -4.45 -7.36
C GLY A 101 4.78 -5.85 -6.96
N TYR A 102 4.80 -6.82 -7.88
CA TYR A 102 4.33 -8.17 -7.57
C TYR A 102 5.22 -8.89 -6.53
N ARG A 103 6.54 -8.73 -6.62
CA ARG A 103 7.51 -9.41 -5.74
C ARG A 103 7.61 -8.82 -4.34
N ASN A 104 7.21 -7.58 -4.14
CA ASN A 104 7.28 -6.94 -2.82
C ASN A 104 5.91 -6.83 -2.13
N TYR A 105 4.81 -6.69 -2.87
CA TYR A 105 3.47 -6.57 -2.28
C TYR A 105 2.67 -7.89 -2.25
N GLY A 106 2.92 -8.79 -3.20
CA GLY A 106 2.18 -10.06 -3.34
C GLY A 106 2.54 -11.11 -2.27
N ALA A 107 1.63 -12.06 -2.03
CA ALA A 107 1.76 -13.10 -1.02
C ALA A 107 2.73 -14.24 -1.40
N ASN A 108 3.05 -14.39 -2.69
CA ASN A 108 3.96 -15.43 -3.19
C ASN A 108 5.45 -15.13 -2.95
N HIS A 109 5.78 -13.98 -2.36
CA HIS A 109 7.13 -13.45 -2.23
C HIS A 109 7.41 -12.90 -0.82
N GLY A 110 8.67 -12.52 -0.56
CA GLY A 110 9.20 -12.43 0.80
C GLY A 110 8.59 -11.36 1.73
N LEU A 111 8.26 -10.17 1.21
CA LEU A 111 7.83 -9.05 2.06
C LEU A 111 6.30 -8.95 2.25
N ALA A 112 5.51 -9.41 1.27
CA ALA A 112 4.05 -9.38 1.29
C ALA A 112 3.44 -8.06 1.84
N LEU A 113 3.94 -6.90 1.37
CA LEU A 113 3.66 -5.58 1.97
C LEU A 113 2.17 -5.18 1.96
N ASP A 114 1.39 -5.66 0.99
CA ASP A 114 -0.07 -5.50 0.94
C ASP A 114 -0.68 -6.45 -0.12
N PRO A 115 -0.91 -7.74 0.21
CA PRO A 115 -1.39 -8.75 -0.73
C PRO A 115 -2.91 -8.67 -0.93
N THR A 116 -3.41 -7.47 -1.27
CA THR A 116 -4.84 -7.21 -1.48
C THR A 116 -5.19 -6.99 -2.96
N ARG A 117 -6.48 -7.19 -3.25
CA ARG A 117 -7.07 -6.93 -4.57
C ARG A 117 -6.88 -5.49 -5.03
N GLU A 118 -6.97 -4.54 -4.10
CA GLU A 118 -6.82 -3.12 -4.37
C GLU A 118 -5.39 -2.79 -4.77
N THR A 119 -4.40 -3.25 -4.00
CA THR A 119 -2.99 -3.07 -4.31
C THR A 119 -2.57 -3.75 -5.62
N LYS A 120 -3.02 -4.97 -5.91
CA LYS A 120 -2.82 -5.59 -7.24
C LYS A 120 -3.36 -4.70 -8.38
N ASN A 121 -4.59 -4.22 -8.25
CA ASN A 121 -5.22 -3.37 -9.26
C ASN A 121 -4.50 -2.02 -9.43
N TRP A 122 -3.96 -1.45 -8.35
CA TRP A 122 -3.11 -0.26 -8.39
C TRP A 122 -1.79 -0.53 -9.14
N ILE A 123 -1.09 -1.64 -8.84
CA ILE A 123 0.15 -2.04 -9.51
C ILE A 123 -0.08 -2.28 -11.01
N ASP A 124 -1.14 -3.02 -11.37
CA ASP A 124 -1.55 -3.23 -12.77
C ASP A 124 -1.87 -1.88 -13.46
N GLY A 125 -2.54 -0.96 -12.75
CA GLY A 125 -2.85 0.39 -13.23
C GLY A 125 -1.62 1.28 -13.44
N ARG A 126 -0.63 1.20 -12.54
CA ARG A 126 0.69 1.84 -12.67
C ARG A 126 1.42 1.30 -13.89
N PHE A 127 1.45 -0.02 -14.08
CA PHE A 127 2.04 -0.67 -15.25
C PHE A 127 1.42 -0.16 -16.56
N ARG A 128 0.09 -0.05 -16.66
CA ARG A 128 -0.57 0.57 -17.82
C ARG A 128 -0.09 2.01 -18.06
N THR A 129 -0.06 2.82 -17.01
CA THR A 129 0.33 4.24 -17.07
C THR A 129 1.76 4.40 -17.59
N GLU A 130 2.69 3.57 -17.12
CA GLU A 130 4.09 3.65 -17.53
C GLU A 130 4.34 3.02 -18.92
N MET A 131 3.58 2.01 -19.35
CA MET A 131 3.57 1.58 -20.76
C MET A 131 3.05 2.67 -21.69
N GLU A 132 1.96 3.37 -21.32
CA GLU A 132 1.44 4.50 -22.09
C GLU A 132 2.47 5.66 -22.14
N ARG A 133 3.26 5.87 -21.08
CA ARG A 133 4.39 6.81 -21.07
C ARG A 133 5.50 6.37 -22.04
N VAL A 134 5.92 5.11 -22.02
CA VAL A 134 6.84 4.55 -23.03
C VAL A 134 6.33 4.80 -24.45
N CYS A 135 5.03 4.65 -24.71
CA CYS A 135 4.44 4.95 -26.02
C CYS A 135 4.51 6.43 -26.41
N GLN A 136 4.41 7.36 -25.46
CA GLN A 136 4.63 8.80 -25.71
C GLN A 136 6.11 9.08 -26.02
N ASP A 137 7.02 8.37 -25.36
CA ASP A 137 8.47 8.59 -25.44
C ASP A 137 9.14 7.98 -26.68
N THR A 138 8.58 6.91 -27.25
CA THR A 138 9.22 6.10 -28.30
C THR A 138 8.51 6.12 -29.66
N SER A 139 7.29 6.67 -29.74
CA SER A 139 6.48 6.63 -30.97
C SER A 139 6.54 7.92 -31.77
N TYR A 140 7.30 7.91 -32.87
CA TYR A 140 7.51 9.10 -33.71
C TYR A 140 6.39 9.41 -34.73
N THR A 141 5.35 8.57 -34.81
CA THR A 141 4.19 8.81 -35.70
C THR A 141 2.87 8.55 -34.97
N PRO A 142 1.76 9.20 -35.36
CA PRO A 142 0.44 8.95 -34.75
C PRO A 142 -0.01 7.49 -34.83
N LEU A 143 0.31 6.80 -35.94
CA LEU A 143 -0.04 5.39 -36.12
C LEU A 143 0.79 4.46 -35.22
N ALA A 144 2.10 4.71 -35.10
CA ALA A 144 2.95 3.96 -34.16
C ALA A 144 2.49 4.16 -32.72
N HIS A 145 2.15 5.40 -32.35
CA HIS A 145 1.66 5.74 -31.01
C HIS A 145 0.33 5.05 -30.70
N PHE A 146 -0.62 5.08 -31.64
CA PHE A 146 -1.90 4.37 -31.52
C PHE A 146 -1.71 2.85 -31.34
N ASN A 147 -0.85 2.23 -32.14
CA ASN A 147 -0.58 0.79 -32.02
C ASN A 147 0.08 0.44 -30.69
N CYS A 148 1.03 1.25 -30.22
CA CYS A 148 1.67 1.08 -28.92
C CYS A 148 0.67 1.20 -27.77
N VAL A 149 -0.18 2.24 -27.74
CA VAL A 149 -1.18 2.40 -26.66
C VAL A 149 -2.21 1.27 -26.65
N ASN A 150 -2.59 0.72 -27.81
CA ASN A 150 -3.45 -0.47 -27.85
C ASN A 150 -2.73 -1.73 -27.32
N ALA A 151 -1.43 -1.89 -27.60
CA ALA A 151 -0.64 -2.96 -27.00
C ALA A 151 -0.54 -2.80 -25.46
N ALA A 152 -0.29 -1.59 -24.95
CA ALA A 152 -0.25 -1.30 -23.51
C ALA A 152 -1.56 -1.70 -22.81
N ARG A 153 -2.71 -1.44 -23.43
CA ARG A 153 -4.03 -1.88 -22.94
C ARG A 153 -4.18 -3.39 -22.92
N ALA A 154 -3.69 -4.10 -23.94
CA ALA A 154 -3.73 -5.56 -23.99
C ALA A 154 -2.89 -6.20 -22.87
N TYR A 155 -1.68 -5.68 -22.62
CA TYR A 155 -0.83 -6.14 -21.51
C TYR A 155 -1.48 -5.88 -20.14
N PHE A 156 -2.07 -4.69 -19.95
CA PHE A 156 -2.83 -4.38 -18.73
C PHE A 156 -3.98 -5.37 -18.50
N VAL A 157 -4.79 -5.65 -19.52
CA VAL A 157 -5.90 -6.62 -19.40
C VAL A 157 -5.38 -8.02 -19.09
N ALA A 158 -4.26 -8.44 -19.69
CA ALA A 158 -3.66 -9.75 -19.42
C ALA A 158 -3.24 -9.90 -17.94
N VAL A 159 -2.47 -8.96 -17.38
CA VAL A 159 -2.05 -9.04 -15.97
C VAL A 159 -3.23 -8.85 -15.01
N ASN A 160 -4.22 -8.02 -15.38
CA ASN A 160 -5.36 -7.78 -14.51
C ASN A 160 -6.29 -9.00 -14.39
N VAL A 161 -6.50 -9.73 -15.49
CA VAL A 161 -7.37 -10.93 -15.54
C VAL A 161 -6.63 -12.21 -15.14
N ALA A 162 -5.35 -12.36 -15.47
CA ALA A 162 -4.61 -13.62 -15.30
C ALA A 162 -3.41 -13.55 -14.34
N GLY A 163 -3.06 -12.38 -13.80
CA GLY A 163 -1.92 -12.20 -12.89
C GLY A 163 -2.18 -12.67 -11.45
N ASP A 164 -3.40 -13.11 -11.12
CA ASP A 164 -3.76 -13.55 -9.77
C ASP A 164 -2.84 -14.63 -9.19
N PRO A 165 -2.49 -15.72 -9.90
CA PRO A 165 -1.61 -16.78 -9.38
C PRO A 165 -0.14 -16.35 -9.21
N ALA A 166 0.24 -15.15 -9.65
CA ALA A 166 1.55 -14.57 -9.39
C ALA A 166 1.49 -13.62 -8.18
N PHE A 167 0.34 -13.01 -7.89
CA PHE A 167 0.19 -12.01 -6.82
C PHE A 167 -0.32 -12.58 -5.49
N PHE A 168 -1.23 -13.55 -5.51
CA PHE A 168 -1.83 -14.18 -4.32
C PHE A 168 -1.37 -15.63 -4.15
#